data_AF-A0A550I724-F1
#
_entry.id   AF-A0A550I724-F1
#
_cell.length_a   1.000
_cell.length_b   1.000
_cell.length_c   1.000
_cell.angle_alpha   90.00
_cell.angle_beta   90.00
_cell.angle_gamma   90.00
#
_symmetry.space_group_name_H-M   'P 1'
#
loop_
_entity.id
_entity.type
_entity.pdbx_description
1 polymer ?
#
loop_
_entity_poly.entity_id
_entity_poly.type
_entity_poly.pdbx_seq_one_letter_code
_entity_poly.pdbx_strand_id
1 'polypeptide(L)'
;MIFLLISCAEKKECSYIEDYYQLVYEAEKAYYLEDYQKVFDKMSAATSSCELINQTMIYEMEKYAESAAIIGKKKKALELIKELILNGYEIDQIEDNEAFSSILKSQEWNKIKYDYSDLRKEYLNNINLELREQISEMQNADQYYRQRLKDKNINRDSIWEKINRTDSINDIKLKNIIEEFGYPDYRLIGGYNIDQRNVDPGILLFHFDDYDYYTKTLKNLIDKGKAPPQSLGNFVDSYQRRVPEQKKFIYGIYDNVSPDEIIDYAKLDKRRKSIGLAPMKLKKSVDSLRRIYYNL
;
A
#
# COMPACT_ATOMS: atom_id res chain seq x y z
N MET A 1 40.35 18.04 32.82
CA MET A 1 39.03 17.37 32.71
C MET A 1 38.40 17.86 31.41
N ILE A 2 38.44 17.05 30.35
CA ILE A 2 37.90 17.39 29.03
C ILE A 2 36.44 16.92 29.01
N PHE A 3 35.50 17.86 28.91
CA PHE A 3 34.09 17.55 28.69
C PHE A 3 33.87 17.29 27.19
N LEU A 4 33.66 16.03 26.84
CA LEU A 4 33.12 15.63 25.54
C LEU A 4 31.62 15.93 25.55
N LEU A 5 31.22 17.01 24.86
CA LEU A 5 29.83 17.27 24.53
C LEU A 5 29.42 16.32 23.40
N ILE A 6 28.79 15.20 23.75
CA ILE A 6 28.08 14.36 22.80
C ILE A 6 26.79 15.11 22.46
N SER A 7 26.80 15.83 21.34
CA SER A 7 25.57 16.32 20.71
C SER A 7 24.84 15.11 20.14
N CYS A 8 23.85 14.61 20.88
CA CYS A 8 22.82 13.76 20.29
C CYS A 8 22.03 14.64 19.34
N ALA A 9 22.37 14.62 18.05
CA ALA A 9 21.49 15.13 17.02
C ALA A 9 20.20 14.29 17.09
N GLU A 10 19.07 14.92 17.46
CA GLU A 10 17.76 14.29 17.34
C GLU A 10 17.61 13.82 15.90
N LYS A 11 17.51 12.50 15.72
CA LYS A 11 17.27 11.92 14.41
C LYS A 11 15.89 12.41 13.97
N LYS A 12 15.85 13.29 12.96
CA LYS A 12 14.62 13.81 12.39
C LYS A 12 13.67 12.62 12.12
N GLU A 13 12.47 12.68 12.68
CA GLU A 13 11.42 11.70 12.42
C GLU A 13 11.13 11.69 10.90
N CYS A 14 11.09 10.50 10.29
CA CYS A 14 10.86 10.36 8.85
C CYS A 14 9.44 10.85 8.49
N SER A 15 9.36 11.67 7.44
CA SER A 15 8.10 11.90 6.73
C SER A 15 8.08 11.00 5.51
N TYR A 16 7.19 10.00 5.47
CA TYR A 16 7.13 9.09 4.32
C TYR A 16 6.75 9.80 3.02
N ILE A 17 5.99 10.90 3.12
CA ILE A 17 5.62 11.76 1.98
C ILE A 17 6.86 12.38 1.33
N GLU A 18 7.75 12.96 2.12
CA GLU A 18 8.92 13.68 1.62
C GLU A 18 10.14 12.77 1.40
N ASP A 19 10.34 11.79 2.28
CA ASP A 19 11.59 11.05 2.40
C ASP A 19 11.51 9.63 1.79
N TYR A 20 10.32 9.11 1.46
CA TYR A 20 10.14 7.69 1.09
C TYR A 20 9.42 7.46 -0.25
N TYR A 21 8.13 7.85 -0.38
CA TYR A 21 7.29 7.36 -1.47
C TYR A 21 7.81 7.67 -2.88
N GLN A 22 8.39 8.86 -3.08
CA GLN A 22 8.93 9.25 -4.38
C GLN A 22 10.12 8.38 -4.81
N LEU A 23 10.97 7.99 -3.86
CA LEU A 23 12.09 7.08 -4.11
C LEU A 23 11.59 5.68 -4.47
N VAL A 24 10.54 5.21 -3.78
CA VAL A 24 9.91 3.91 -4.08
C VAL A 24 9.33 3.89 -5.50
N TYR A 25 8.63 4.92 -5.95
CA TYR A 25 8.11 4.95 -7.33
C TYR A 25 9.20 5.00 -8.39
N GLU A 26 10.32 5.67 -8.11
CA GLU A 26 11.48 5.65 -9.00
C GLU A 26 12.17 4.28 -9.02
N ALA A 27 12.24 3.60 -7.88
CA ALA A 27 12.74 2.24 -7.78
C ALA A 27 11.83 1.25 -8.53
N GLU A 28 10.51 1.35 -8.38
CA GLU A 28 9.54 0.53 -9.10
C GLU A 28 9.70 0.67 -10.62
N LYS A 29 9.85 1.91 -11.12
CA LYS A 29 10.13 2.13 -12.54
C LYS A 29 11.46 1.48 -12.97
N ALA A 30 12.51 1.62 -12.17
CA ALA A 30 13.82 1.04 -12.46
C ALA A 30 13.76 -0.49 -12.50
N TYR A 31 12.98 -1.10 -11.61
CA TYR A 31 12.76 -2.54 -11.56
C TYR A 31 12.18 -3.07 -12.86
N TYR A 32 11.11 -2.45 -13.37
CA TYR A 32 10.53 -2.86 -14.66
C TYR A 32 11.40 -2.52 -15.88
N LEU A 33 12.49 -1.77 -15.69
CA LEU A 33 13.52 -1.53 -16.70
C LEU A 33 14.76 -2.41 -16.47
N GLU A 34 14.70 -3.34 -15.54
CA GLU A 34 15.78 -4.26 -15.16
C GLU A 34 17.06 -3.54 -14.67
N ASP A 35 16.93 -2.28 -14.24
CA ASP A 35 18.02 -1.50 -13.64
C ASP A 35 18.10 -1.78 -12.14
N TYR A 36 18.50 -3.01 -11.80
CA TYR A 36 18.53 -3.51 -10.42
C TYR A 36 19.49 -2.74 -9.51
N GLN A 37 20.57 -2.18 -10.06
CA GLN A 37 21.46 -1.30 -9.29
C GLN A 37 20.72 -0.04 -8.85
N LYS A 38 19.95 0.58 -9.75
CA LYS A 38 19.15 1.76 -9.41
C LYS A 38 18.00 1.45 -8.46
N VAL A 39 17.37 0.27 -8.56
CA VAL A 39 16.41 -0.19 -7.53
C VAL A 39 17.09 -0.20 -6.17
N PHE A 40 18.25 -0.86 -6.08
CA PHE A 40 19.01 -0.96 -4.83
C PHE A 40 19.39 0.42 -4.28
N ASP A 41 19.88 1.33 -5.11
CA ASP A 41 20.30 2.67 -4.67
C ASP A 41 19.12 3.49 -4.16
N LYS A 42 17.99 3.48 -4.88
CA LYS A 42 16.78 4.22 -4.50
C LYS A 42 16.13 3.69 -3.24
N MET A 43 16.04 2.36 -3.11
CA MET A 43 15.50 1.73 -1.92
C MET A 43 16.43 1.90 -0.72
N SER A 44 17.75 1.79 -0.90
CA SER A 44 18.72 2.06 0.17
C SER A 44 18.60 3.50 0.68
N ALA A 45 18.40 4.46 -0.22
CA ALA A 45 18.14 5.85 0.15
C ALA A 45 16.83 6.00 0.94
N ALA A 46 15.74 5.40 0.46
CA ALA A 46 14.44 5.45 1.15
C ALA A 46 14.51 4.85 2.57
N THR A 47 15.18 3.70 2.71
CA THR A 47 15.32 2.99 3.99
C THR A 47 16.42 3.55 4.89
N SER A 48 17.16 4.56 4.45
CA SER A 48 18.16 5.23 5.30
C SER A 48 17.51 6.07 6.40
N SER A 49 16.31 6.58 6.11
CA SER A 49 15.59 7.52 6.98
C SER A 49 14.26 6.94 7.48
N CYS A 50 13.64 6.05 6.71
CA CYS A 50 12.33 5.47 7.00
C CYS A 50 12.40 3.94 7.11
N GLU A 51 11.43 3.34 7.79
CA GLU A 51 11.27 1.88 7.76
C GLU A 51 10.65 1.44 6.43
N LEU A 52 10.94 0.20 6.02
CA LEU A 52 10.42 -0.39 4.79
C LEU A 52 8.99 -0.91 5.04
N ILE A 53 8.01 -0.41 4.28
CA ILE A 53 6.57 -0.66 4.54
C ILE A 53 5.84 -1.48 3.47
N ASN A 54 6.56 -2.06 2.50
CA ASN A 54 6.09 -2.97 1.43
C ASN A 54 4.65 -2.71 0.90
N GLN A 55 4.39 -1.50 0.42
CA GLN A 55 3.08 -1.08 -0.10
C GLN A 55 2.44 -2.10 -1.05
N THR A 56 1.14 -2.34 -0.81
CA THR A 56 0.29 -3.16 -1.68
C THR A 56 0.37 -2.67 -3.13
N MET A 57 0.36 -3.60 -4.09
CA MET A 57 0.52 -3.38 -5.54
C MET A 57 1.91 -2.95 -6.01
N ILE A 58 2.78 -2.48 -5.12
CA ILE A 58 4.17 -2.11 -5.45
C ILE A 58 5.12 -3.24 -5.08
N TYR A 59 4.93 -3.88 -3.92
CA TYR A 59 5.81 -4.96 -3.45
C TYR A 59 7.29 -4.51 -3.38
N GLU A 60 7.55 -3.30 -2.88
CA GLU A 60 8.91 -2.72 -2.93
C GLU A 60 9.95 -3.50 -2.14
N MET A 61 9.56 -4.24 -1.10
CA MET A 61 10.48 -5.07 -0.33
C MET A 61 10.96 -6.26 -1.15
N GLU A 62 10.05 -6.91 -1.89
CA GLU A 62 10.38 -8.02 -2.79
C GLU A 62 11.31 -7.53 -3.90
N LYS A 63 10.91 -6.46 -4.59
CA LYS A 63 11.73 -5.84 -5.65
C LYS A 63 13.12 -5.43 -5.15
N TYR A 64 13.21 -4.95 -3.90
CA TYR A 64 14.50 -4.61 -3.28
C TYR A 64 15.34 -5.84 -2.97
N ALA A 65 14.72 -6.90 -2.43
CA ALA A 65 15.38 -8.16 -2.13
C ALA A 65 15.94 -8.81 -3.40
N GLU A 66 15.12 -8.93 -4.44
CA GLU A 66 15.51 -9.49 -5.74
C GLU A 66 16.66 -8.70 -6.34
N SER A 67 16.54 -7.37 -6.37
CA SER A 67 17.59 -6.50 -6.90
C SER A 67 18.90 -6.65 -6.14
N ALA A 68 18.84 -6.72 -4.80
CA ALA A 68 20.00 -6.98 -3.96
C ALA A 68 20.65 -8.33 -4.26
N ALA A 69 19.85 -9.38 -4.49
CA ALA A 69 20.36 -10.71 -4.84
C ALA A 69 21.06 -10.69 -6.21
N ILE A 70 20.41 -10.11 -7.22
CA ILE A 70 20.90 -10.04 -8.61
C ILE A 70 22.25 -9.31 -8.71
N ILE A 71 22.40 -8.18 -8.02
CA ILE A 71 23.66 -7.40 -8.05
C ILE A 71 24.70 -7.91 -7.03
N GLY A 72 24.46 -9.05 -6.38
CA GLY A 72 25.42 -9.70 -5.49
C GLY A 72 25.52 -9.12 -4.08
N LYS A 73 24.56 -8.31 -3.61
CA LYS A 73 24.47 -7.81 -2.22
C LYS A 73 23.83 -8.87 -1.31
N LYS A 74 24.46 -10.05 -1.25
CA LYS A 74 23.93 -11.26 -0.60
C LYS A 74 23.42 -11.04 0.83
N LYS A 75 24.19 -10.35 1.68
CA LYS A 75 23.80 -10.08 3.07
C LYS A 75 22.47 -9.32 3.14
N LYS A 76 22.34 -8.26 2.34
CA LYS A 76 21.12 -7.44 2.31
C LYS A 76 19.93 -8.21 1.73
N ALA A 77 20.15 -9.04 0.71
CA ALA A 77 19.11 -9.91 0.18
C ALA A 77 18.56 -10.89 1.24
N LEU A 78 19.44 -11.54 2.00
CA LEU A 78 19.05 -12.45 3.09
C LEU A 78 18.29 -11.73 4.22
N GLU A 79 18.71 -10.53 4.59
CA GLU A 79 17.99 -9.68 5.56
C GLU A 79 16.57 -9.39 5.08
N LEU A 80 16.42 -8.94 3.82
CA LEU A 80 15.12 -8.61 3.23
C LEU A 80 14.24 -9.85 3.02
N ILE A 81 14.81 -11.01 2.67
CA ILE A 81 14.06 -12.28 2.58
C ILE A 81 13.47 -12.66 3.94
N LYS A 82 14.24 -12.49 5.02
CA LYS A 82 13.71 -12.72 6.37
C LYS A 82 12.57 -11.75 6.69
N GLU A 83 12.72 -10.48 6.34
CA GLU A 83 11.65 -9.48 6.49
C GLU A 83 10.40 -9.83 5.66
N LEU A 84 10.54 -10.34 4.44
CA LEU A 84 9.42 -10.80 3.61
C LEU A 84 8.63 -11.91 4.30
N ILE A 85 9.31 -12.90 4.88
CA ILE A 85 8.66 -13.99 5.64
C ILE A 85 7.90 -13.42 6.85
N LEU A 86 8.51 -12.49 7.58
CA LEU A 86 7.88 -11.79 8.71
C LEU A 86 6.72 -10.87 8.27
N ASN A 87 6.59 -10.58 6.98
CA ASN A 87 5.49 -9.84 6.35
C ASN A 87 4.54 -10.75 5.54
N GLY A 88 4.63 -12.07 5.73
CA GLY A 88 3.64 -13.02 5.23
C GLY A 88 3.99 -13.76 3.96
N TYR A 89 5.17 -13.54 3.37
CA TYR A 89 5.66 -14.39 2.29
C TYR A 89 5.90 -15.82 2.80
N GLU A 90 5.52 -16.79 1.99
CA GLU A 90 5.72 -18.20 2.26
C GLU A 90 7.06 -18.65 1.70
N ILE A 91 7.64 -19.69 2.32
CA ILE A 91 8.97 -20.17 1.91
C ILE A 91 8.99 -20.59 0.44
N ASP A 92 7.93 -21.22 -0.05
CA ASP A 92 7.83 -21.67 -1.44
C ASP A 92 7.87 -20.49 -2.42
N GLN A 93 7.26 -19.35 -2.06
CA GLN A 93 7.34 -18.12 -2.88
C GLN A 93 8.78 -17.60 -3.00
N ILE A 94 9.61 -17.81 -1.98
CA ILE A 94 11.02 -17.44 -2.00
C ILE A 94 11.84 -18.49 -2.79
N GLU A 95 11.55 -19.77 -2.62
CA GLU A 95 12.27 -20.86 -3.29
C GLU A 95 12.00 -20.92 -4.80
N ASP A 96 10.78 -20.56 -5.23
CA ASP A 96 10.38 -20.53 -6.64
C ASP A 96 10.86 -19.27 -7.38
N ASN A 97 11.38 -18.26 -6.68
CA ASN A 97 11.82 -17.00 -7.28
C ASN A 97 13.28 -17.11 -7.80
N GLU A 98 13.43 -17.06 -9.13
CA GLU A 98 14.72 -17.23 -9.82
C GLU A 98 15.78 -16.19 -9.41
N ALA A 99 15.36 -14.97 -9.03
CA ALA A 99 16.28 -13.93 -8.58
C ALA A 99 17.05 -14.34 -7.31
N PHE A 100 16.49 -15.26 -6.51
CA PHE A 100 17.11 -15.78 -5.30
C PHE A 100 17.95 -17.04 -5.51
N SER A 101 18.02 -17.60 -6.72
CA SER A 101 18.73 -18.86 -7.02
C SER A 101 20.18 -18.93 -6.49
N SER A 102 20.90 -17.80 -6.44
CA SER A 102 22.25 -17.74 -5.87
C SER A 102 22.26 -17.67 -4.33
N ILE A 103 21.22 -17.09 -3.73
CA ILE A 103 21.02 -16.97 -2.29
C ILE A 103 20.61 -18.32 -1.69
N LEU A 104 19.73 -19.06 -2.37
CA LEU A 104 19.22 -20.36 -1.93
C LEU A 104 20.31 -21.44 -1.77
N LYS A 105 21.51 -21.22 -2.34
CA LYS A 105 22.67 -22.13 -2.21
C LYS A 105 23.55 -21.82 -0.99
N SER A 106 23.24 -20.74 -0.25
CA SER A 106 24.06 -20.28 0.88
C SER A 106 23.76 -21.04 2.18
N GLN A 107 24.74 -21.07 3.09
CA GLN A 107 24.55 -21.65 4.42
C GLN A 107 23.57 -20.81 5.26
N GLU A 108 23.57 -19.50 5.06
CA GLU A 108 22.66 -18.55 5.71
C GLU A 108 21.21 -18.79 5.31
N TRP A 109 20.94 -19.12 4.04
CA TRP A 109 19.60 -19.54 3.63
C TRP A 109 19.14 -20.81 4.34
N ASN A 110 20.00 -21.83 4.45
CA ASN A 110 19.66 -23.06 5.17
C ASN A 110 19.25 -22.79 6.63
N LYS A 111 19.84 -21.77 7.26
CA LYS A 111 19.42 -21.30 8.58
C LYS A 111 18.03 -20.68 8.56
N ILE A 112 17.75 -19.77 7.63
CA ILE A 112 16.40 -19.18 7.48
C ILE A 112 15.35 -20.27 7.24
N LYS A 113 15.66 -21.27 6.39
CA LYS A 113 14.79 -22.42 6.13
C LYS A 113 14.54 -23.25 7.39
N TYR A 114 15.58 -23.49 8.19
CA TYR A 114 15.44 -24.17 9.49
C TYR A 114 14.55 -23.38 10.46
N ASP A 115 14.73 -22.05 10.52
CA ASP A 115 13.98 -21.15 11.41
C ASP A 115 12.56 -20.80 10.86
N TYR A 116 12.19 -21.25 9.66
CA TYR A 116 10.97 -20.81 8.96
C TYR A 116 9.69 -21.00 9.77
N SER A 117 9.54 -22.14 10.44
CA SER A 117 8.34 -22.41 11.25
C SER A 117 8.14 -21.37 12.34
N ASP A 118 9.22 -20.91 12.98
CA ASP A 118 9.17 -19.90 14.03
C ASP A 118 8.90 -18.51 13.45
N LEU A 119 9.54 -18.17 12.32
CA LEU A 119 9.28 -16.91 11.61
C LEU A 119 7.82 -16.81 11.13
N ARG A 120 7.27 -17.90 10.61
CA ARG A 120 5.87 -17.94 10.16
C ARG A 120 4.91 -17.79 11.35
N LYS A 121 5.21 -18.43 12.47
CA LYS A 121 4.44 -18.27 13.71
C LYS A 121 4.51 -16.83 14.24
N GLU A 122 5.66 -16.18 14.14
CA GLU A 122 5.83 -14.77 14.51
C GLU A 122 4.94 -13.86 13.65
N TYR A 123 4.97 -14.01 12.32
CA TYR A 123 4.07 -13.28 11.42
C TYR A 123 2.58 -13.49 11.79
N LEU A 124 2.15 -14.74 11.97
CA LEU A 124 0.75 -15.05 12.28
C LEU A 124 0.29 -14.49 13.62
N ASN A 125 1.20 -14.37 14.61
CA ASN A 125 0.89 -13.75 15.89
C ASN A 125 0.83 -12.21 15.84
N ASN A 126 1.43 -11.60 14.82
CA ASN A 126 1.48 -10.14 14.67
C ASN A 126 0.30 -9.57 13.88
N ILE A 127 -0.50 -10.41 13.22
CA ILE A 127 -1.69 -10.00 12.48
C ILE A 127 -2.98 -10.25 13.28
N ASN A 128 -3.98 -9.40 13.06
CA ASN A 128 -5.28 -9.50 13.68
C ASN A 128 -6.30 -10.16 12.73
N LEU A 129 -6.45 -11.48 12.87
CA LEU A 129 -7.36 -12.28 12.04
C LEU A 129 -8.84 -12.04 12.36
N GLU A 130 -9.17 -11.61 13.58
CA GLU A 130 -10.54 -11.21 13.93
C GLU A 130 -10.91 -9.92 13.20
N LEU A 131 -10.02 -8.92 13.24
CA LEU A 131 -10.20 -7.67 12.50
C LEU A 131 -10.24 -7.91 10.99
N ARG A 132 -9.43 -8.84 10.47
CA ARG A 132 -9.51 -9.28 9.07
C ARG A 132 -10.93 -9.74 8.71
N GLU A 133 -11.54 -10.58 9.54
CA GLU A 133 -12.90 -11.07 9.28
C GLU A 133 -13.91 -9.93 9.32
N GLN A 134 -13.79 -9.01 10.30
CA GLN A 134 -14.67 -7.84 10.38
C GLN A 134 -14.59 -6.97 9.12
N ILE A 135 -13.39 -6.72 8.56
CA ILE A 135 -13.24 -5.96 7.31
C ILE A 135 -13.84 -6.73 6.13
N SER A 136 -13.61 -8.05 6.05
CA SER A 136 -14.22 -8.92 5.03
C SER A 136 -15.76 -8.85 5.07
N GLU A 137 -16.36 -8.93 6.26
CA GLU A 137 -17.81 -8.77 6.44
C GLU A 137 -18.32 -7.40 5.98
N MET A 138 -17.59 -6.32 6.31
CA MET A 138 -17.94 -4.96 5.87
C MET A 138 -17.92 -4.83 4.35
N GLN A 139 -16.90 -5.40 3.67
CA GLN A 139 -16.83 -5.45 2.21
C GLN A 139 -17.96 -6.28 1.60
N ASN A 140 -18.26 -7.44 2.17
CA ASN A 140 -19.35 -8.31 1.69
C ASN A 140 -20.70 -7.61 1.82
N ALA A 141 -20.96 -6.91 2.94
CA ALA A 141 -22.18 -6.14 3.14
C ALA A 141 -22.33 -4.98 2.13
N ASP A 142 -21.23 -4.27 1.84
CA ASP A 142 -21.19 -3.21 0.83
C ASP A 142 -21.52 -3.75 -0.57
N GLN A 143 -20.85 -4.84 -0.97
CA GLN A 143 -21.03 -5.41 -2.32
C GLN A 143 -22.38 -6.12 -2.50
N TYR A 144 -22.93 -6.73 -1.46
CA TYR A 144 -24.17 -7.51 -1.54
C TYR A 144 -25.34 -6.70 -2.14
N TYR A 145 -25.62 -5.51 -1.61
CA TYR A 145 -26.73 -4.69 -2.12
C TYR A 145 -26.41 -4.05 -3.47
N ARG A 146 -25.15 -3.66 -3.71
CA ARG A 146 -24.72 -3.07 -4.98
C ARG A 146 -24.84 -4.06 -6.14
N GLN A 147 -24.51 -5.34 -5.93
CA GLN A 147 -24.67 -6.38 -6.96
C GLN A 147 -26.13 -6.57 -7.38
N ARG A 148 -27.08 -6.34 -6.48
CA ARG A 148 -28.52 -6.42 -6.78
C ARG A 148 -29.01 -5.32 -7.73
N LEU A 149 -28.32 -4.18 -7.81
CA LEU A 149 -28.65 -3.12 -8.76
C LEU A 149 -28.44 -3.51 -10.24
N LYS A 150 -27.78 -4.65 -10.50
CA LYS A 150 -27.67 -5.25 -11.83
C LYS A 150 -28.99 -5.86 -12.32
N ASP A 151 -29.88 -6.24 -11.42
CA ASP A 151 -31.22 -6.71 -11.77
C ASP A 151 -32.08 -5.51 -12.20
N LYS A 152 -32.59 -5.55 -13.43
CA LYS A 152 -33.42 -4.48 -14.00
C LYS A 152 -34.83 -4.44 -13.40
N ASN A 153 -35.30 -5.53 -12.79
CA ASN A 153 -36.65 -5.67 -12.25
C ASN A 153 -36.75 -5.30 -10.76
N ILE A 154 -35.65 -4.89 -10.13
CA ILE A 154 -35.62 -4.58 -8.71
C ILE A 154 -36.13 -3.16 -8.43
N ASN A 155 -36.79 -2.96 -7.29
CA ASN A 155 -37.06 -1.63 -6.77
C ASN A 155 -35.73 -0.97 -6.37
N ARG A 156 -35.20 -0.12 -7.24
CA ARG A 156 -33.89 0.53 -7.08
C ARG A 156 -33.85 1.44 -5.86
N ASP A 157 -34.93 2.16 -5.57
CA ASP A 157 -35.00 3.09 -4.44
C ASP A 157 -34.86 2.35 -3.11
N SER A 158 -35.56 1.22 -2.96
CA SER A 158 -35.42 0.36 -1.78
C SER A 158 -34.01 -0.22 -1.62
N ILE A 159 -33.32 -0.52 -2.73
CA ILE A 159 -31.93 -1.00 -2.68
C ILE A 159 -30.97 0.14 -2.32
N TRP A 160 -31.18 1.35 -2.84
CA TRP A 160 -30.39 2.52 -2.47
C TRP A 160 -30.52 2.88 -0.99
N GLU A 161 -31.72 2.78 -0.40
CA GLU A 161 -31.90 2.96 1.04
C GLU A 161 -31.04 1.98 1.86
N LYS A 162 -30.98 0.71 1.43
CA LYS A 162 -30.14 -0.31 2.07
C LYS A 162 -28.65 -0.05 1.88
N ILE A 163 -28.24 0.38 0.70
CA ILE A 163 -26.85 0.78 0.42
C ILE A 163 -26.45 1.94 1.34
N ASN A 164 -27.24 3.02 1.37
CA ASN A 164 -26.94 4.19 2.20
C ASN A 164 -26.86 3.81 3.69
N ARG A 165 -27.76 2.94 4.17
CA ARG A 165 -27.69 2.44 5.54
C ARG A 165 -26.42 1.62 5.80
N THR A 166 -26.03 0.73 4.88
CA THR A 166 -24.80 -0.04 4.98
C THR A 166 -23.57 0.86 4.97
N ASP A 167 -23.52 1.86 4.09
CA ASP A 167 -22.42 2.81 3.97
C ASP A 167 -22.24 3.59 5.29
N SER A 168 -23.32 4.08 5.90
CA SER A 168 -23.26 4.75 7.21
C SER A 168 -22.78 3.83 8.34
N ILE A 169 -23.19 2.56 8.35
CA ILE A 169 -22.71 1.59 9.35
C ILE A 169 -21.23 1.31 9.15
N ASN A 170 -20.79 1.12 7.91
CA ASN A 170 -19.40 0.85 7.57
C ASN A 170 -18.48 2.05 7.83
N ASP A 171 -18.96 3.29 7.63
CA ASP A 171 -18.25 4.53 7.98
C ASP A 171 -17.91 4.54 9.48
N ILE A 172 -18.93 4.39 10.33
CA ILE A 172 -18.77 4.35 11.79
C ILE A 172 -17.82 3.23 12.21
N LYS A 173 -17.99 2.02 11.66
CA LYS A 173 -17.11 0.88 11.97
C LYS A 173 -15.66 1.17 11.58
N LEU A 174 -15.41 1.67 10.37
CA LEU A 174 -14.04 1.92 9.91
C LEU A 174 -13.39 3.04 10.73
N LYS A 175 -14.13 4.09 11.11
CA LYS A 175 -13.62 5.13 12.02
C LYS A 175 -13.17 4.54 13.35
N ASN A 176 -14.00 3.72 13.98
CA ASN A 176 -13.66 3.06 15.24
C ASN A 176 -12.42 2.16 15.08
N ILE A 177 -12.35 1.39 13.99
CA ILE A 177 -11.19 0.53 13.69
C ILE A 177 -9.92 1.38 13.53
N ILE A 178 -9.99 2.50 12.80
CA ILE A 178 -8.86 3.40 12.60
C ILE A 178 -8.40 4.03 13.93
N GLU A 179 -9.33 4.39 14.80
CA GLU A 179 -9.04 4.97 16.10
C GLU A 179 -8.41 3.97 17.07
N GLU A 180 -8.88 2.71 17.05
CA GLU A 180 -8.43 1.66 17.95
C GLU A 180 -7.13 0.98 17.48
N PHE A 181 -7.06 0.63 16.20
CA PHE A 181 -5.98 -0.21 15.65
C PHE A 181 -5.12 0.50 14.59
N GLY A 182 -5.57 1.63 14.04
CA GLY A 182 -4.99 2.26 12.86
C GLY A 182 -5.60 1.74 11.55
N TYR A 183 -5.03 2.14 10.41
CA TYR A 183 -5.56 1.73 9.10
C TYR A 183 -5.37 0.22 8.90
N PRO A 184 -6.43 -0.56 8.63
CA PRO A 184 -6.35 -2.02 8.59
C PRO A 184 -5.84 -2.50 7.23
N ASP A 185 -4.56 -2.25 6.94
CA ASP A 185 -3.86 -2.81 5.78
C ASP A 185 -3.28 -4.21 6.07
N TYR A 186 -2.64 -4.78 5.04
CA TYR A 186 -2.11 -6.14 5.08
C TYR A 186 -1.07 -6.37 6.20
N ARG A 187 -0.43 -5.33 6.74
CA ARG A 187 0.51 -5.46 7.87
C ARG A 187 -0.22 -5.76 9.17
N LEU A 188 -1.42 -5.20 9.33
CA LEU A 188 -2.25 -5.39 10.50
C LEU A 188 -3.16 -6.62 10.37
N ILE A 189 -3.75 -6.86 9.20
CA ILE A 189 -4.79 -7.90 9.00
C ILE A 189 -4.36 -9.05 8.09
N GLY A 190 -3.08 -9.07 7.68
CA GLY A 190 -2.52 -10.09 6.78
C GLY A 190 -2.88 -9.88 5.31
N GLY A 191 -2.09 -10.49 4.43
CA GLY A 191 -2.29 -10.45 2.98
C GLY A 191 -3.22 -11.56 2.43
N TYR A 192 -3.26 -11.67 1.10
CA TYR A 192 -4.04 -12.68 0.37
C TYR A 192 -3.65 -14.13 0.73
N ASN A 193 -2.38 -14.39 1.06
CA ASN A 193 -1.87 -15.73 1.37
C ASN A 193 -2.44 -16.34 2.66
N ILE A 194 -3.17 -15.58 3.48
CA ILE A 194 -3.83 -16.12 4.68
C ILE A 194 -4.95 -17.11 4.32
N ASP A 195 -5.81 -16.72 3.40
CA ASP A 195 -7.07 -17.42 3.12
C ASP A 195 -7.59 -17.21 1.68
N GLN A 196 -6.74 -16.67 0.79
CA GLN A 196 -7.06 -16.39 -0.61
C GLN A 196 -8.19 -15.36 -0.78
N ARG A 197 -8.46 -14.52 0.23
CA ARG A 197 -9.39 -13.38 0.14
C ARG A 197 -8.64 -12.06 -0.01
N ASN A 198 -9.14 -11.19 -0.88
CA ASN A 198 -8.65 -9.81 -0.96
C ASN A 198 -9.40 -8.93 0.04
N VAL A 199 -8.76 -8.65 1.17
CA VAL A 199 -9.31 -7.85 2.26
C VAL A 199 -8.57 -6.51 2.31
N ASP A 200 -9.10 -5.51 1.59
CA ASP A 200 -8.58 -4.14 1.53
C ASP A 200 -9.71 -3.15 1.88
N PRO A 201 -9.61 -2.40 2.99
CA PRO A 201 -10.62 -1.41 3.39
C PRO A 201 -10.76 -0.26 2.37
N GLY A 202 -9.82 -0.08 1.44
CA GLY A 202 -9.81 0.99 0.45
C GLY A 202 -11.06 1.04 -0.43
N ILE A 203 -11.72 -0.10 -0.70
CA ILE A 203 -12.98 -0.14 -1.46
C ILE A 203 -14.11 0.60 -0.74
N LEU A 204 -14.14 0.55 0.60
CA LEU A 204 -15.18 1.19 1.40
C LEU A 204 -15.07 2.72 1.35
N LEU A 205 -13.84 3.24 1.27
CA LEU A 205 -13.56 4.67 1.17
C LEU A 205 -14.19 5.32 -0.08
N PHE A 206 -14.53 4.53 -1.11
CA PHE A 206 -15.24 5.05 -2.28
C PHE A 206 -16.67 5.50 -1.94
N HIS A 207 -17.18 5.24 -0.75
CA HIS A 207 -18.59 5.38 -0.41
C HIS A 207 -18.87 6.24 0.83
N PHE A 208 -17.84 6.73 1.52
CA PHE A 208 -18.02 7.53 2.74
C PHE A 208 -18.02 9.04 2.48
N ASP A 209 -18.72 9.78 3.33
CA ASP A 209 -19.01 11.20 3.13
C ASP A 209 -18.39 12.16 4.17
N ASP A 210 -17.77 11.64 5.25
CA ASP A 210 -17.10 12.47 6.25
C ASP A 210 -15.73 12.97 5.76
N TYR A 211 -15.79 14.01 4.91
CA TYR A 211 -14.63 14.56 4.22
C TYR A 211 -13.54 15.04 5.17
N ASP A 212 -13.91 15.79 6.21
CA ASP A 212 -12.93 16.39 7.12
C ASP A 212 -12.21 15.33 7.96
N TYR A 213 -12.95 14.32 8.45
CA TYR A 213 -12.33 13.20 9.16
C TYR A 213 -11.33 12.46 8.27
N TYR A 214 -11.77 11.94 7.12
CA TYR A 214 -10.93 11.06 6.32
C TYR A 214 -9.74 11.79 5.69
N THR A 215 -9.92 13.04 5.23
CA THR A 215 -8.79 13.79 4.67
C THR A 215 -7.71 14.08 5.70
N LYS A 216 -8.10 14.46 6.92
CA LYS A 216 -7.15 14.72 8.02
C LYS A 216 -6.50 13.44 8.51
N THR A 217 -7.30 12.42 8.81
CA THR A 217 -6.83 11.17 9.42
C THR A 217 -5.94 10.39 8.47
N LEU A 218 -6.37 10.18 7.21
CA LEU A 218 -5.57 9.44 6.23
C LEU A 218 -4.27 10.17 5.90
N LYS A 219 -4.29 11.51 5.75
CA LYS A 219 -3.06 12.27 5.49
C LYS A 219 -2.02 12.09 6.61
N ASN A 220 -2.46 12.16 7.87
CA ASN A 220 -1.58 11.94 9.02
C ASN A 220 -1.06 10.49 9.08
N LEU A 221 -1.88 9.49 8.73
CA LEU A 221 -1.43 8.09 8.67
C LEU A 221 -0.44 7.86 7.53
N ILE A 222 -0.68 8.44 6.35
CA ILE A 222 0.20 8.36 5.19
C ILE A 222 1.56 8.99 5.49
N ASP A 223 1.59 10.17 6.12
CA ASP A 223 2.85 10.84 6.49
C ASP A 223 3.72 9.97 7.41
N LYS A 224 3.09 9.13 8.23
CA LYS A 224 3.73 8.18 9.15
C LYS A 224 3.96 6.79 8.55
N GLY A 225 3.66 6.58 7.26
CA GLY A 225 3.77 5.28 6.60
C GLY A 225 2.75 4.25 7.10
N LYS A 226 1.68 4.67 7.79
CA LYS A 226 0.65 3.82 8.42
C LYS A 226 -0.61 3.66 7.57
N ALA A 227 -0.67 4.26 6.39
CA ALA A 227 -1.72 4.03 5.39
C ALA A 227 -1.15 4.24 3.98
N PRO A 228 -1.67 3.56 2.95
CA PRO A 228 -1.22 3.78 1.58
C PRO A 228 -1.69 5.15 1.05
N PRO A 229 -0.86 5.91 0.32
CA PRO A 229 -1.26 7.18 -0.32
C PRO A 229 -2.55 7.12 -1.15
N GLN A 230 -2.81 5.96 -1.77
CA GLN A 230 -3.99 5.69 -2.58
C GLN A 230 -5.29 5.76 -1.76
N SER A 231 -5.26 5.46 -0.45
CA SER A 231 -6.46 5.56 0.40
C SER A 231 -7.06 6.97 0.38
N LEU A 232 -6.22 8.00 0.57
CA LEU A 232 -6.66 9.40 0.54
C LEU A 232 -7.02 9.86 -0.88
N GLY A 233 -6.22 9.48 -1.88
CA GLY A 233 -6.51 9.81 -3.27
C GLY A 233 -7.86 9.26 -3.73
N ASN A 234 -8.11 7.97 -3.46
CA ASN A 234 -9.35 7.27 -3.77
C ASN A 234 -10.54 7.90 -3.05
N PHE A 235 -10.41 8.17 -1.75
CA PHE A 235 -11.46 8.83 -0.97
C PHE A 235 -11.85 10.18 -1.58
N VAL A 236 -10.87 11.07 -1.76
CA VAL A 236 -11.12 12.45 -2.19
C VAL A 236 -11.74 12.50 -3.58
N ASP A 237 -11.13 11.84 -4.57
CA ASP A 237 -11.65 11.88 -5.94
C ASP A 237 -13.01 11.16 -6.07
N SER A 238 -13.27 10.13 -5.26
CA SER A 238 -14.56 9.46 -5.23
C SER A 238 -15.64 10.31 -4.60
N TYR A 239 -15.31 11.05 -3.53
CA TYR A 239 -16.20 12.03 -2.90
C TYR A 239 -16.56 13.14 -3.90
N GLN A 240 -15.56 13.75 -4.53
CA GLN A 240 -15.74 14.83 -5.52
C GLN A 240 -16.67 14.42 -6.67
N ARG A 241 -16.56 13.18 -7.15
CA ARG A 241 -17.45 12.64 -8.20
C ARG A 241 -18.92 12.59 -7.79
N ARG A 242 -19.23 12.47 -6.49
CA ARG A 242 -20.60 12.38 -5.98
C ARG A 242 -21.21 13.74 -5.63
N VAL A 243 -20.39 14.76 -5.41
CA VAL A 243 -20.86 16.12 -5.11
C VAL A 243 -21.22 16.86 -6.40
N PRO A 244 -22.51 17.17 -6.65
CA PRO A 244 -22.97 17.68 -7.95
C PRO A 244 -22.31 19.00 -8.39
N GLU A 245 -21.93 19.87 -7.45
CA GLU A 245 -21.29 21.15 -7.74
C GLU A 245 -19.76 21.05 -7.96
N GLN A 246 -19.13 19.91 -7.68
CA GLN A 246 -17.66 19.75 -7.62
C GLN A 246 -17.12 18.64 -8.53
N LYS A 247 -17.68 18.50 -9.74
CA LYS A 247 -17.39 17.40 -10.69
C LYS A 247 -15.94 17.32 -11.22
N LYS A 248 -14.98 18.03 -10.64
CA LYS A 248 -13.57 17.94 -11.02
C LYS A 248 -12.77 17.15 -9.99
N PHE A 249 -11.90 16.28 -10.49
CA PHE A 249 -11.00 15.47 -9.68
C PHE A 249 -9.83 16.31 -9.14
N ILE A 250 -9.34 15.97 -7.95
CA ILE A 250 -8.23 16.66 -7.29
C ILE A 250 -6.90 15.99 -7.61
N TYR A 251 -6.87 14.66 -7.50
CA TYR A 251 -5.67 13.83 -7.65
C TYR A 251 -5.63 13.03 -8.96
N GLY A 252 -6.75 12.93 -9.68
CA GLY A 252 -6.86 12.18 -10.93
C GLY A 252 -6.53 10.70 -10.75
N ILE A 253 -7.14 10.04 -9.75
CA ILE A 253 -6.84 8.63 -9.44
C ILE A 253 -7.37 7.64 -10.48
N TYR A 254 -8.42 8.01 -11.22
CA TYR A 254 -9.01 7.18 -12.26
C TYR A 254 -8.27 7.34 -13.60
N ASP A 255 -8.02 6.23 -14.29
CA ASP A 255 -7.23 6.23 -15.54
C ASP A 255 -7.95 6.86 -16.74
N ASN A 256 -9.29 6.96 -16.69
CA ASN A 256 -10.12 7.52 -17.75
C ASN A 256 -10.39 9.02 -17.60
N VAL A 257 -9.73 9.69 -16.65
CA VAL A 257 -9.92 11.12 -16.38
C VAL A 257 -9.04 11.96 -17.28
N SER A 258 -9.66 12.89 -17.99
CA SER A 258 -9.00 13.86 -18.86
C SER A 258 -8.42 15.05 -18.07
N PRO A 259 -7.43 15.79 -18.63
CA PRO A 259 -6.86 16.96 -17.96
C PRO A 259 -7.88 18.06 -17.58
N ASP A 260 -8.93 18.27 -18.38
CA ASP A 260 -9.96 19.30 -18.14
C ASP A 260 -10.93 18.93 -17.02
N GLU A 261 -11.07 17.63 -16.74
CA GLU A 261 -11.81 17.08 -15.59
C GLU A 261 -11.02 17.19 -14.27
N ILE A 262 -9.78 17.67 -14.27
CA ILE A 262 -8.95 17.83 -13.08
C ILE A 262 -8.84 19.31 -12.71
N ILE A 263 -9.00 19.63 -11.41
CA ILE A 263 -8.82 21.00 -10.90
C ILE A 263 -7.37 21.42 -11.13
N ASP A 264 -7.11 22.55 -11.81
CA ASP A 264 -5.75 23.10 -12.02
C ASP A 264 -4.73 22.00 -12.37
N TYR A 265 -4.90 21.39 -13.54
CA TYR A 265 -4.07 20.27 -14.00
C TYR A 265 -2.57 20.57 -13.96
N ALA A 266 -2.18 21.83 -14.19
CA ALA A 266 -0.78 22.27 -14.13
C ALA A 266 -0.15 22.06 -12.73
N LYS A 267 -0.96 22.05 -11.66
CA LYS A 267 -0.52 21.77 -10.28
C LYS A 267 -0.81 20.35 -9.81
N LEU A 268 -1.25 19.45 -10.69
CA LEU A 268 -1.63 18.07 -10.34
C LEU A 268 -0.50 17.33 -9.63
N ASP A 269 0.70 17.32 -10.21
CA ASP A 269 1.83 16.57 -9.63
C ASP A 269 2.26 17.13 -8.28
N LYS A 270 2.15 18.45 -8.07
CA LYS A 270 2.38 19.06 -6.76
C LYS A 270 1.40 18.53 -5.73
N ARG A 271 0.11 18.44 -6.06
CA ARG A 271 -0.92 17.90 -5.16
C ARG A 271 -0.73 16.41 -4.89
N ARG A 272 -0.47 15.61 -5.94
CA ARG A 272 -0.20 14.17 -5.81
C ARG A 272 0.97 13.91 -4.88
N LYS A 273 2.09 14.60 -5.07
CA LYS A 273 3.26 14.50 -4.17
C LYS A 273 2.94 14.87 -2.73
N SER A 274 2.12 15.90 -2.49
CA SER A 274 1.78 16.36 -1.14
C SER A 274 0.97 15.38 -0.28
N ILE A 275 0.51 14.28 -0.88
CA ILE A 275 -0.14 13.16 -0.19
C ILE A 275 0.58 11.83 -0.43
N GLY A 276 1.82 11.88 -0.91
CA GLY A 276 2.64 10.69 -1.16
C GLY A 276 2.34 9.95 -2.46
N LEU A 277 1.44 10.40 -3.34
CA LEU A 277 1.20 9.75 -4.63
C LEU A 277 2.31 10.01 -5.65
N ALA A 278 2.50 9.06 -6.57
CA ALA A 278 3.41 9.22 -7.71
C ALA A 278 2.95 10.36 -8.64
N PRO A 279 3.85 11.16 -9.23
CA PRO A 279 3.52 12.10 -10.30
C PRO A 279 2.82 11.38 -11.46
N MET A 280 1.89 12.05 -12.13
CA MET A 280 1.02 11.45 -13.14
C MET A 280 1.83 10.80 -14.28
N LYS A 281 2.89 11.48 -14.75
CA LYS A 281 3.78 10.93 -15.78
C LYS A 281 4.51 9.67 -15.31
N LEU A 282 4.96 9.64 -14.06
CA LEU A 282 5.63 8.48 -13.47
C LEU A 282 4.66 7.31 -13.31
N LYS A 283 3.47 7.55 -12.76
CA LYS A 283 2.38 6.55 -12.67
C LYS A 283 2.12 5.90 -14.03
N LYS A 284 1.83 6.70 -15.06
CA LYS A 284 1.54 6.19 -16.42
C LYS A 284 2.69 5.38 -17.01
N SER A 285 3.94 5.82 -16.77
CA SER A 285 5.13 5.10 -17.21
C SER A 285 5.23 3.72 -16.53
N VAL A 286 5.03 3.66 -15.21
CA VAL A 286 5.07 2.41 -14.45
C VAL A 286 3.93 1.49 -14.87
N ASP A 287 2.70 2.01 -15.00
CA ASP A 287 1.53 1.22 -15.44
C ASP A 287 1.72 0.61 -16.84
N SER A 288 2.38 1.35 -17.74
CA SER A 288 2.71 0.83 -19.08
C SER A 288 3.73 -0.30 -18.99
N LEU A 289 4.80 -0.12 -18.21
CA LEU A 289 5.85 -1.13 -18.06
C LEU A 289 5.34 -2.39 -17.36
N ARG A 290 4.53 -2.22 -16.31
CA ARG A 290 3.89 -3.30 -15.57
C ARG A 290 2.97 -4.16 -16.45
N ARG A 291 2.20 -3.55 -17.35
CA ARG A 291 1.36 -4.31 -18.31
C ARG A 291 2.18 -5.17 -19.26
N ILE A 292 3.30 -4.62 -19.76
CA ILE A 292 4.25 -5.37 -20.59
C ILE A 292 4.83 -6.54 -19.78
N TYR A 293 5.27 -6.27 -18.55
CA TYR A 293 5.88 -7.27 -17.68
C TYR A 293 4.96 -8.46 -17.38
N TYR A 294 3.67 -8.21 -17.11
CA TYR A 294 2.70 -9.26 -16.78
C TYR A 294 1.88 -9.77 -17.98
N ASN A 295 2.17 -9.35 -19.22
CA ASN A 295 1.35 -9.67 -20.41
C ASN A 295 -0.16 -9.39 -20.23
N LEU A 296 -0.50 -8.21 -19.69
CA LEU A 296 -1.87 -7.74 -19.45
C LEU A 296 -2.43 -6.85 -20.57
#